data_AF-A0A7X5LI43-F1
#
_entry.id   AF-A0A7X5LI43-F1
#
_cell.length_a   1.000
_cell.length_b   1.000
_cell.length_c   1.000
_cell.angle_alpha   90.00
_cell.angle_beta   90.00
_cell.angle_gamma   90.00
#
_symmetry.space_group_name_H-M   'P 1'
#
loop_
_entity.id
_entity.type
_entity.pdbx_description
1 polymer ?
#
loop_
_entity_poly.entity_id
_entity_poly.type
_entity_poly.pdbx_seq_one_letter_code
_entity_poly.pdbx_strand_id
1 'polypeptide(L)'
;MESYWLGARRFDEFCQQTKLLKPVVSNRLKRLIDKGCMVKVAYSERPKRYEYKATEKFIDLYPVALAMLHWERQWGQKSGKLEIVLTHKLCGNTTEPFPACESCGTEISPLDVSWETGPGAGEMEAEYSARRRKTSKSSSSTTLLDDSVQIIGDRWGMLIFRSLFSGINQFQGILKATYIATNILSNRLSELCEDGFLITTEVPGDSRRIQYKLTKKGMSIYPIILTLMQWGDKWLPSPDGPPLLLTHNICGDPLKLEMVCSCCKQEVLPTDITYALQIRNSRGKLSQ
;
A
#
# COMPACT_ATOMS: atom_id res chain seq x y z
N MET A 1 -4.87 -3.80 9.22
CA MET A 1 -5.74 -3.03 8.32
C MET A 1 -6.71 -3.98 7.65
N GLU A 2 -6.23 -4.93 6.85
CA GLU A 2 -7.04 -6.01 6.25
C GLU A 2 -8.12 -6.57 7.19
N SER A 3 -7.76 -7.08 8.37
CA SER A 3 -8.72 -7.65 9.33
C SER A 3 -9.85 -6.67 9.72
N TYR A 4 -9.55 -5.38 9.85
CA TYR A 4 -10.58 -4.38 10.16
C TYR A 4 -11.54 -4.21 8.98
N TRP A 5 -11.03 -4.16 7.76
CA TRP A 5 -11.85 -4.09 6.54
C TRP A 5 -12.70 -5.36 6.34
N LEU A 6 -12.19 -6.50 6.80
CA LEU A 6 -12.91 -7.78 6.89
C LEU A 6 -13.76 -7.93 8.17
N GLY A 7 -14.14 -6.82 8.80
CA GLY A 7 -15.15 -6.79 9.85
C GLY A 7 -14.66 -7.01 11.28
N ALA A 8 -13.36 -7.26 11.54
CA ALA A 8 -12.87 -7.37 12.91
C ALA A 8 -13.03 -6.03 13.66
N ARG A 9 -13.67 -6.08 14.83
CA ARG A 9 -13.84 -4.94 15.75
C ARG A 9 -13.34 -5.28 17.14
N ARG A 10 -13.21 -6.55 17.51
CA ARG A 10 -12.80 -7.00 18.86
C ARG A 10 -11.39 -7.59 18.85
N PHE A 11 -10.73 -7.56 20.01
CA PHE A 11 -9.35 -8.05 20.17
C PHE A 11 -9.17 -9.50 19.70
N ASP A 12 -10.07 -10.39 20.11
CA ASP A 12 -9.99 -11.81 19.77
C ASP A 12 -10.22 -12.05 18.27
N GLU A 13 -11.09 -11.26 17.61
CA GLU A 13 -11.31 -11.32 16.16
C GLU A 13 -10.04 -10.93 15.39
N PHE A 14 -9.34 -9.86 15.83
CA PHE A 14 -8.05 -9.51 15.25
C PHE A 14 -7.03 -10.63 15.41
N CYS A 15 -6.94 -11.25 16.59
CA CYS A 15 -6.02 -12.36 16.81
C CYS A 15 -6.36 -13.56 15.90
N GLN A 16 -7.65 -13.88 15.79
CA GLN A 16 -8.14 -14.99 14.96
C GLN A 16 -7.85 -14.76 13.47
N GLN A 17 -8.17 -13.57 12.94
CA GLN A 17 -7.99 -13.26 11.53
C GLN A 17 -6.51 -13.07 11.15
N THR A 18 -5.73 -12.35 11.97
CA THR A 18 -4.32 -12.09 11.65
C THR A 18 -3.41 -13.29 11.94
N LYS A 19 -3.84 -14.24 12.78
CA LYS A 19 -3.02 -15.34 13.32
C LYS A 19 -1.73 -14.90 14.02
N LEU A 20 -1.62 -13.61 14.35
CA LEU A 20 -0.47 -13.06 15.08
C LEU A 20 -0.59 -13.36 16.57
N LEU A 21 0.56 -13.43 17.25
CA LEU A 21 0.61 -13.57 18.70
C LEU A 21 -0.12 -12.40 19.39
N LYS A 22 -0.88 -12.69 20.44
CA LYS A 22 -1.63 -11.70 21.24
C LYS A 22 -0.81 -10.45 21.62
N PRO A 23 0.45 -10.57 22.10
CA PRO A 23 1.27 -9.39 22.42
C PRO A 23 1.58 -8.52 21.20
N VAL A 24 1.72 -9.11 20.01
CA VAL A 24 1.96 -8.37 18.76
C VAL A 24 0.72 -7.59 18.36
N VAL A 25 -0.46 -8.23 18.41
CA VAL A 25 -1.75 -7.57 18.11
C VAL A 25 -2.01 -6.43 19.10
N SER A 26 -1.82 -6.69 20.40
CA SER A 26 -2.00 -5.69 21.45
C SER A 26 -1.11 -4.45 21.23
N ASN A 27 0.19 -4.66 20.99
CA ASN A 27 1.12 -3.56 20.72
C ASN A 27 0.76 -2.77 19.45
N ARG A 28 0.30 -3.45 18.39
CA ARG A 28 -0.11 -2.78 17.14
C ARG A 28 -1.38 -1.95 17.35
N LEU A 29 -2.38 -2.48 18.04
CA LEU A 29 -3.61 -1.74 18.36
C LEU A 29 -3.32 -0.54 19.26
N LYS A 30 -2.47 -0.70 20.28
CA LYS A 30 -2.02 0.42 21.12
C LYS A 30 -1.38 1.52 20.28
N ARG A 31 -0.45 1.18 19.38
CA ARG A 31 0.18 2.17 18.48
C ARG A 31 -0.81 2.87 17.56
N LEU A 32 -1.83 2.16 17.06
CA LEU A 32 -2.88 2.78 16.24
C LEU A 32 -3.73 3.75 17.07
N ILE A 33 -3.99 3.43 18.34
CA ILE A 33 -4.68 4.34 19.26
C ILE A 33 -3.81 5.55 19.57
N ASP A 34 -2.54 5.34 19.93
CA ASP A 34 -1.59 6.41 20.26
C ASP A 34 -1.37 7.38 19.07
N LYS A 35 -1.54 6.90 17.83
CA LYS A 35 -1.43 7.71 16.61
C LYS A 35 -2.77 8.33 16.15
N GLY A 36 -3.83 8.14 16.93
CA GLY A 36 -5.17 8.68 16.65
C GLY A 36 -5.88 7.98 15.49
N CYS A 37 -5.39 6.82 15.04
CA CYS A 37 -6.03 6.06 13.97
C CYS A 37 -7.27 5.29 14.49
N MET A 38 -7.24 4.80 15.72
CA MET A 38 -8.36 4.04 16.30
C MET A 38 -8.70 4.53 17.70
N VAL A 39 -9.93 4.30 18.11
CA VAL A 39 -10.38 4.52 19.50
C VAL A 39 -10.89 3.21 20.09
N LYS A 40 -10.63 3.01 21.38
CA LYS A 40 -11.10 1.85 22.14
C LYS A 40 -12.35 2.24 22.91
N VAL A 41 -13.50 1.70 22.53
CA VAL A 41 -14.82 2.06 23.06
C VAL A 41 -15.39 0.90 23.86
N ALA A 42 -15.86 1.16 25.08
CA ALA A 42 -16.60 0.17 25.84
C ALA A 42 -18.02 0.04 25.29
N TYR A 43 -18.49 -1.19 25.02
CA TYR A 43 -19.85 -1.44 24.54
C TYR A 43 -20.70 -2.25 25.54
N SER A 44 -20.07 -2.75 26.60
CA SER A 44 -20.74 -3.44 27.71
C SER A 44 -19.97 -3.12 28.98
N GLU A 45 -20.67 -2.78 30.06
CA GLU A 45 -20.08 -2.47 31.37
C GLU A 45 -20.03 -3.71 32.29
N ARG A 46 -20.87 -4.72 32.06
CA ARG A 46 -20.98 -5.93 32.90
C ARG A 46 -21.24 -7.17 32.04
N PRO A 47 -20.20 -7.94 31.64
CA PRO A 47 -18.77 -7.69 31.88
C PRO A 47 -18.23 -6.56 31.01
N LYS A 48 -17.14 -5.91 31.44
CA LYS A 48 -16.53 -4.81 30.68
C LYS A 48 -15.94 -5.33 29.37
N ARG A 49 -16.53 -4.95 28.23
CA ARG A 49 -16.09 -5.36 26.88
C ARG A 49 -15.80 -4.14 26.02
N TYR A 50 -14.79 -4.28 25.17
CA TYR A 50 -14.33 -3.21 24.31
C TYR A 50 -14.34 -3.62 22.85
N GLU A 51 -14.61 -2.65 22.00
CA GLU A 51 -14.41 -2.70 20.57
C GLU A 51 -13.44 -1.59 20.13
N TYR A 52 -12.79 -1.79 19.00
CA TYR A 52 -11.90 -0.83 18.37
C TYR A 52 -12.63 -0.22 17.18
N LYS A 53 -12.85 1.09 17.20
CA LYS A 53 -13.46 1.83 16.09
C LYS A 53 -12.39 2.63 15.35
N ALA A 54 -12.46 2.63 14.02
CA ALA A 54 -11.68 3.53 13.19
C ALA A 54 -12.12 4.98 13.40
N THR A 55 -11.14 5.88 13.38
CA THR A 55 -11.36 7.32 13.21
C THR A 55 -11.35 7.66 11.72
N GLU A 56 -11.71 8.90 11.36
CA GLU A 56 -11.55 9.41 9.98
C GLU A 56 -10.12 9.18 9.46
N LYS A 57 -9.11 9.44 10.30
CA LYS A 57 -7.69 9.20 9.99
C LYS A 57 -7.38 7.77 9.56
N PHE A 58 -8.08 6.77 10.10
CA PHE A 58 -7.91 5.38 9.66
C PHE A 58 -8.81 5.03 8.48
N ILE A 59 -10.00 5.64 8.38
CA ILE A 59 -10.89 5.48 7.22
C ILE A 59 -10.20 5.94 5.93
N ASP A 60 -9.43 7.03 5.98
CA ASP A 60 -8.68 7.53 4.83
C ASP A 60 -7.51 6.63 4.38
N LEU A 61 -7.21 5.55 5.12
CA LEU A 61 -6.30 4.49 4.66
C LEU A 61 -7.01 3.44 3.79
N TYR A 62 -8.31 3.54 3.60
CA TYR A 62 -9.06 2.58 2.80
C TYR A 62 -8.62 2.52 1.33
N PRO A 63 -8.35 3.66 0.65
CA PRO A 63 -7.77 3.63 -0.70
C PRO A 63 -6.44 2.85 -0.77
N VAL A 64 -5.60 2.89 0.27
CA VAL A 64 -4.37 2.09 0.35
C VAL A 64 -4.71 0.60 0.31
N ALA A 65 -5.71 0.16 1.08
CA ALA A 65 -6.12 -1.24 1.11
C ALA A 65 -6.68 -1.71 -0.23
N LEU A 66 -7.45 -0.86 -0.93
CA LEU A 66 -7.96 -1.15 -2.26
C LEU A 66 -6.85 -1.17 -3.32
N ALA A 67 -5.87 -0.26 -3.26
CA ALA A 67 -4.73 -0.24 -4.16
C ALA A 67 -3.85 -1.49 -3.96
N MET A 68 -3.65 -1.93 -2.72
CA MET A 68 -2.98 -3.20 -2.41
C MET A 68 -3.76 -4.39 -2.98
N LEU A 69 -5.08 -4.43 -2.80
CA LEU A 69 -5.91 -5.50 -3.36
C LEU A 69 -5.88 -5.52 -4.89
N HIS A 70 -5.94 -4.35 -5.53
CA HIS A 70 -5.83 -4.20 -6.98
C HIS A 70 -4.48 -4.76 -7.47
N TRP A 71 -3.39 -4.42 -6.79
CA TRP A 71 -2.06 -4.95 -7.11
C TRP A 71 -1.98 -6.47 -6.92
N GLU A 72 -2.53 -7.00 -5.82
CA GLU A 72 -2.54 -8.44 -5.53
C GLU A 72 -3.30 -9.25 -6.57
N ARG A 73 -4.43 -8.73 -7.07
CA ARG A 73 -5.18 -9.41 -8.14
C ARG A 73 -4.38 -9.52 -9.43
N GLN A 74 -3.53 -8.53 -9.72
CA GLN A 74 -2.71 -8.51 -10.92
C GLN A 74 -1.43 -9.35 -10.78
N TRP A 75 -0.76 -9.26 -9.63
CA TRP A 75 0.63 -9.72 -9.46
C TRP A 75 0.86 -10.67 -8.29
N GLY A 76 -0.12 -10.81 -7.39
CA GLY A 76 -0.05 -11.71 -6.24
C GLY A 76 0.09 -13.16 -6.67
N GLN A 77 0.75 -13.97 -5.85
CA GLN A 77 0.83 -15.39 -6.10
C GLN A 77 -0.58 -16.00 -6.07
N LYS A 78 -0.97 -16.69 -7.14
CA LYS A 78 -2.26 -17.42 -7.24
C LYS A 78 -2.37 -18.63 -6.28
N SER A 79 -1.55 -18.67 -5.22
CA SER A 79 -1.47 -19.76 -4.24
C SER A 79 -2.59 -19.72 -3.20
N GLY A 80 -3.36 -18.64 -3.13
CA GLY A 80 -4.46 -18.46 -2.19
C GLY A 80 -5.68 -19.33 -2.52
N LYS A 81 -6.09 -20.16 -1.56
CA LYS A 81 -7.42 -20.80 -1.56
C LYS A 81 -8.55 -19.79 -1.36
N LEU A 82 -8.29 -18.52 -1.08
CA LEU A 82 -9.30 -17.52 -0.73
C LEU A 82 -9.29 -16.37 -1.74
N GLU A 83 -10.45 -16.04 -2.27
CA GLU A 83 -10.68 -14.93 -3.19
C GLU A 83 -11.73 -14.00 -2.60
N ILE A 84 -11.43 -12.70 -2.55
CA ILE A 84 -12.38 -11.70 -2.10
C ILE A 84 -13.14 -11.13 -3.29
N VAL A 85 -14.46 -11.22 -3.26
CA VAL A 85 -15.36 -10.58 -4.21
C VAL A 85 -15.96 -9.35 -3.55
N LEU A 86 -15.85 -8.20 -4.20
CA LEU A 86 -16.40 -6.94 -3.70
C LEU A 86 -17.64 -6.58 -4.51
N THR A 87 -18.73 -6.22 -3.85
CA THR A 87 -19.93 -5.68 -4.49
C THR A 87 -20.10 -4.23 -4.07
N HIS A 88 -20.19 -3.33 -5.05
CA HIS A 88 -20.43 -1.92 -4.81
C HIS A 88 -21.92 -1.68 -4.61
N LYS A 89 -22.32 -1.22 -3.43
CA LYS A 89 -23.72 -1.06 -3.02
C LYS A 89 -24.48 -0.07 -3.91
N LEU A 90 -23.82 1.01 -4.36
CA LEU A 90 -24.47 2.05 -5.16
C LEU A 90 -24.88 1.57 -6.54
N CYS A 91 -24.05 0.77 -7.23
CA CYS A 91 -24.38 0.25 -8.56
C CYS A 91 -24.89 -1.20 -8.55
N GLY A 92 -24.80 -1.90 -7.42
CA GLY A 92 -25.22 -3.29 -7.25
C GLY A 92 -24.29 -4.34 -7.89
N ASN A 93 -23.24 -3.91 -8.59
CA ASN A 93 -22.38 -4.81 -9.35
C ASN A 93 -21.13 -5.24 -8.57
N THR A 94 -20.63 -6.42 -8.89
CA THR A 94 -19.29 -6.84 -8.50
C THR A 94 -18.26 -5.90 -9.12
N THR A 95 -17.32 -5.41 -8.30
CA THR A 95 -16.33 -4.42 -8.71
C THR A 95 -14.91 -4.90 -8.48
N GLU A 96 -14.03 -4.45 -9.36
CA GLU A 96 -12.59 -4.48 -9.17
C GLU A 96 -12.10 -3.03 -9.12
N PRO A 97 -12.00 -2.42 -7.93
CA PRO A 97 -11.61 -1.03 -7.84
C PRO A 97 -10.25 -0.80 -8.48
N PHE A 98 -10.11 0.31 -9.19
CA PHE A 98 -8.88 0.71 -9.86
C PHE A 98 -8.55 2.17 -9.55
N PRO A 99 -7.27 2.55 -9.58
CA PRO A 99 -6.84 3.90 -9.23
C PRO A 99 -7.09 4.86 -10.40
N ALA A 100 -7.95 5.85 -10.21
CA ALA A 100 -8.26 6.86 -11.21
C ALA A 100 -7.89 8.26 -10.72
N CYS A 101 -7.59 9.14 -11.66
CA CYS A 101 -7.48 10.57 -11.40
C CYS A 101 -8.89 11.14 -11.12
N GLU A 102 -9.06 11.85 -10.01
CA GLU A 102 -10.33 12.49 -9.64
C GLU A 102 -10.83 13.45 -10.74
N SER A 103 -9.93 14.23 -11.35
CA SER A 103 -10.30 15.27 -12.31
C SER A 103 -10.81 14.73 -13.66
N CYS A 104 -10.20 13.66 -14.18
CA CYS A 104 -10.53 13.15 -15.52
C CYS A 104 -11.02 11.69 -15.56
N GLY A 105 -11.00 10.97 -14.43
CA GLY A 105 -11.44 9.58 -14.31
C GLY A 105 -10.55 8.54 -15.00
N THR A 106 -9.42 8.96 -15.59
CA THR A 106 -8.48 8.04 -16.27
C THR A 106 -7.65 7.27 -15.26
N GLU A 107 -7.36 6.00 -15.55
CA GLU A 107 -6.51 5.16 -14.71
C GLU A 107 -5.11 5.75 -14.59
N ILE A 108 -4.61 5.86 -13.36
CA ILE A 108 -3.32 6.49 -13.09
C ILE A 108 -2.19 5.54 -13.44
N SER A 109 -1.26 6.05 -14.24
CA SER A 109 -0.01 5.39 -14.59
C SER A 109 1.17 6.29 -14.20
N PRO A 110 2.28 5.73 -13.67
CA PRO A 110 3.47 6.51 -13.32
C PRO A 110 4.11 7.23 -14.50
N LEU A 111 3.82 6.81 -15.74
CA LEU A 111 4.34 7.45 -16.95
C LEU A 111 3.61 8.76 -17.28
N ASP A 112 2.41 8.92 -16.74
CA ASP A 112 1.50 10.02 -17.02
C ASP A 112 1.45 11.04 -15.88
N VAL A 113 2.46 11.02 -15.00
CA VAL A 113 2.56 11.91 -13.84
C VAL A 113 3.90 12.63 -13.85
N SER A 114 3.84 13.96 -13.80
CA SER A 114 4.99 14.80 -13.52
C SER A 114 4.96 15.26 -12.07
N TRP A 115 6.13 15.67 -11.55
CA TRP A 115 6.27 16.13 -10.18
C TRP A 115 7.17 17.35 -10.10
N GLU A 116 6.88 18.20 -9.14
CA GLU A 116 7.69 19.35 -8.77
C GLU A 116 7.92 19.36 -7.26
N THR A 117 9.02 19.96 -6.85
CA THR A 117 9.34 20.17 -5.43
C THR A 117 8.31 21.14 -4.83
N GLY A 118 7.56 20.67 -3.83
CA GLY A 118 6.57 21.49 -3.14
C GLY A 118 7.16 22.38 -2.05
N PRO A 119 6.38 23.32 -1.50
CA PRO A 119 6.85 24.26 -0.49
C PRO A 119 7.25 23.59 0.83
N GLY A 120 6.73 22.39 1.12
CA GLY A 120 7.13 21.58 2.27
C GLY A 120 8.42 20.78 2.10
N ALA A 121 9.10 20.89 0.97
CA ALA A 121 10.34 20.17 0.69
C ALA A 121 11.55 20.84 1.36
N GLY A 122 11.57 20.87 2.69
CA GLY A 122 12.80 21.11 3.44
C GLY A 122 13.76 19.93 3.38
N GLU A 123 15.00 20.10 3.85
CA GLU A 123 15.90 18.99 4.18
C GLU A 123 15.28 18.19 5.34
N MET A 124 14.40 17.25 5.02
CA MET A 124 13.88 16.32 6.01
C MET A 124 15.02 15.33 6.30
N GLU A 125 15.92 15.69 7.22
CA GLU A 125 16.91 14.78 7.78
C GLU A 125 16.17 13.57 8.32
N ALA A 126 16.29 12.46 7.62
CA ALA A 126 15.55 11.29 8.00
C ALA A 126 16.20 10.66 9.23
N GLU A 127 15.55 10.79 10.38
CA GLU A 127 15.94 10.09 11.60
C GLU A 127 15.68 8.58 11.43
N TYR A 128 16.70 7.83 11.02
CA TYR A 128 16.60 6.38 10.85
C TYR A 128 16.98 5.64 12.15
N SER A 129 16.00 5.34 13.02
CA SER A 129 16.24 4.34 14.08
C SER A 129 16.42 2.96 13.45
N ALA A 130 17.63 2.41 13.49
CA ALA A 130 17.97 1.08 13.00
C ALA A 130 17.28 -0.02 13.83
N ARG A 131 16.05 -0.40 13.46
CA ARG A 131 15.43 -1.63 13.96
C ARG A 131 15.42 -2.68 12.87
N ARG A 132 16.26 -3.69 13.07
CA ARG A 132 16.33 -4.91 12.26
C ARG A 132 14.98 -5.62 12.29
N ARG A 133 14.20 -5.53 11.21
CA ARG A 133 13.06 -6.42 11.00
C ARG A 133 13.60 -7.67 10.32
N LYS A 134 13.65 -8.78 11.04
CA LYS A 134 13.83 -10.09 10.40
C LYS A 134 12.49 -10.39 9.73
N THR A 135 12.41 -10.23 8.41
CA THR A 135 11.28 -10.71 7.62
C THR A 135 11.31 -12.23 7.68
N SER A 136 10.63 -12.82 8.65
CA SER A 136 10.29 -14.23 8.56
C SER A 136 9.28 -14.35 7.42
N LYS A 137 9.61 -15.07 6.34
CA LYS A 137 8.62 -15.56 5.38
C LYS A 137 7.53 -16.25 6.20
N SER A 138 6.38 -15.61 6.33
CA SER A 138 5.20 -16.18 6.94
C SER A 138 4.69 -17.23 5.95
N SER A 139 4.86 -18.51 6.26
CA SER A 139 4.37 -19.62 5.44
C SER A 139 2.85 -19.84 5.56
N SER A 140 2.09 -18.82 6.00
CA SER A 140 0.65 -18.93 6.25
C SER A 140 -0.15 -18.22 5.16
N SER A 141 -0.49 -18.97 4.11
CA SER A 141 -1.27 -18.60 2.91
C SER A 141 -2.77 -18.27 3.16
N THR A 142 -3.08 -17.44 4.16
CA THR A 142 -4.49 -17.11 4.53
C THR A 142 -4.84 -15.64 4.56
N THR A 143 -3.91 -14.73 4.26
CA THR A 143 -4.15 -13.29 4.16
C THR A 143 -4.20 -12.87 2.69
N LEU A 144 -5.15 -12.01 2.33
CA LEU A 144 -5.44 -11.56 0.96
C LEU A 144 -4.39 -10.60 0.40
N LEU A 145 -3.61 -9.96 1.28
CA LEU A 145 -2.69 -8.88 0.94
C LEU A 145 -1.22 -9.19 1.28
N ASP A 146 -0.82 -10.46 1.38
CA ASP A 146 0.49 -10.83 1.94
C ASP A 146 1.68 -10.31 1.10
N ASP A 147 1.64 -10.46 -0.22
CA ASP A 147 2.74 -10.10 -1.11
C ASP A 147 2.95 -8.57 -1.11
N SER A 148 1.86 -7.81 -1.29
CA SER A 148 1.84 -6.34 -1.20
C SER A 148 2.29 -5.84 0.17
N VAL A 149 1.84 -6.45 1.27
CA VAL A 149 2.29 -6.11 2.63
C VAL A 149 3.78 -6.38 2.82
N GLN A 150 4.34 -7.44 2.25
CA GLN A 150 5.76 -7.74 2.37
C GLN A 150 6.62 -6.67 1.70
N ILE A 151 6.17 -6.15 0.55
CA ILE A 151 6.87 -5.11 -0.21
C ILE A 151 6.76 -3.75 0.50
N ILE A 152 5.54 -3.34 0.86
CA ILE A 152 5.27 -2.02 1.48
C ILE A 152 5.75 -1.99 2.94
N GLY A 153 5.64 -3.14 3.62
CA GLY A 153 6.01 -3.30 5.02
C GLY A 153 7.52 -3.39 5.25
N ASP A 154 8.31 -3.52 4.18
CA ASP A 154 9.74 -3.29 4.20
C ASP A 154 10.05 -1.80 4.05
N ARG A 155 10.68 -1.23 5.07
CA ARG A 155 11.04 0.21 5.11
C ARG A 155 11.87 0.61 3.89
N TRP A 156 12.76 -0.27 3.44
CA TRP A 156 13.71 0.03 2.38
C TRP A 156 13.08 -0.06 1.00
N GLY A 157 12.20 -1.05 0.77
CA GLY A 157 11.44 -1.18 -0.47
C GLY A 157 10.75 0.12 -0.88
N MET A 158 9.98 0.74 0.03
CA MET A 158 9.29 2.01 -0.26
C MET A 158 10.23 3.17 -0.60
N LEU A 159 11.40 3.26 0.05
CA LEU A 159 12.39 4.30 -0.24
C LEU A 159 13.10 4.08 -1.58
N ILE A 160 13.36 2.81 -1.93
CA ILE A 160 13.92 2.44 -3.23
C ILE A 160 12.92 2.76 -4.34
N PHE A 161 11.66 2.35 -4.21
CA PHE A 161 10.62 2.67 -5.20
C PHE A 161 10.44 4.19 -5.36
N ARG A 162 10.38 4.95 -4.27
CA ARG A 162 10.32 6.42 -4.33
C ARG A 162 11.48 7.00 -5.14
N SER A 163 12.70 6.51 -4.93
CA SER A 163 13.88 6.94 -5.68
C SER A 163 13.74 6.63 -7.16
N LEU A 164 13.31 5.42 -7.50
CA LEU A 164 13.11 4.97 -8.89
C LEU A 164 12.03 5.75 -9.63
N PHE A 165 10.88 6.02 -8.99
CA PHE A 165 9.82 6.86 -9.57
C PHE A 165 10.24 8.32 -9.73
N SER A 166 11.22 8.79 -8.95
CA SER A 166 11.84 10.11 -9.12
C SER A 166 12.94 10.13 -10.18
N GLY A 167 13.15 9.03 -10.92
CA GLY A 167 14.18 8.90 -11.96
C GLY A 167 15.57 8.49 -11.44
N ILE A 168 15.76 8.30 -10.13
CA ILE A 168 17.04 7.88 -9.55
C ILE A 168 17.18 6.37 -9.70
N ASN A 169 17.87 5.95 -10.75
CA ASN A 169 17.94 4.55 -11.19
C ASN A 169 19.33 3.92 -11.10
N GLN A 170 20.33 4.62 -10.59
CA GLN A 170 21.69 4.10 -10.38
C GLN A 170 21.96 3.82 -8.90
N PHE A 171 22.76 2.80 -8.61
CA PHE A 171 23.08 2.37 -7.24
C PHE A 171 23.51 3.53 -6.33
N GLN A 172 24.48 4.34 -6.77
CA GLN A 172 25.00 5.46 -5.98
C GLN A 172 23.96 6.56 -5.74
N GLY A 173 23.09 6.82 -6.73
CA GLY A 173 21.99 7.75 -6.58
C GLY A 173 20.98 7.26 -5.54
N ILE A 174 20.58 5.99 -5.61
CA ILE A 174 19.64 5.38 -4.66
C ILE A 174 20.25 5.37 -3.25
N LEU A 175 21.54 5.03 -3.13
CA LEU A 175 22.26 5.06 -1.86
C LEU A 175 22.20 6.45 -1.21
N LYS A 176 22.52 7.50 -1.98
CA LYS A 176 22.46 8.89 -1.51
C LYS A 176 21.04 9.33 -1.15
N ALA A 177 20.04 8.93 -1.93
CA ALA A 177 18.65 9.34 -1.73
C ALA A 177 17.95 8.62 -0.56
N THR A 178 18.47 7.48 -0.12
CA THR A 178 17.82 6.63 0.90
C THR A 178 18.61 6.52 2.20
N TYR A 179 19.89 6.94 2.22
CA TYR A 179 20.81 6.84 3.36
C TYR A 179 20.91 5.43 3.97
N ILE A 180 20.58 4.42 3.18
CA ILE A 180 20.67 3.01 3.56
C ILE A 180 22.14 2.55 3.54
N ALA A 181 22.50 1.57 4.37
CA ALA A 181 23.82 0.96 4.28
C ALA A 181 23.99 0.17 2.97
N THR A 182 25.18 0.24 2.36
CA THR A 182 25.51 -0.36 1.05
C THR A 182 25.15 -1.85 0.94
N ASN A 183 25.47 -2.64 1.97
CA ASN A 183 25.17 -4.07 1.99
C ASN A 183 23.66 -4.36 2.02
N ILE A 184 22.89 -3.55 2.74
CA ILE A 184 21.43 -3.68 2.79
C ILE A 184 20.82 -3.27 1.45
N LEU A 185 21.31 -2.19 0.83
CA LEU A 185 20.85 -1.77 -0.50
C LEU A 185 21.08 -2.86 -1.54
N SER A 186 22.30 -3.41 -1.57
CA SER A 186 22.68 -4.48 -2.49
C SER A 186 21.72 -5.68 -2.37
N ASN A 187 21.47 -6.14 -1.13
CA ASN A 187 20.56 -7.25 -0.90
C ASN A 187 19.13 -6.93 -1.34
N ARG A 188 18.62 -5.73 -1.00
CA ARG A 188 17.26 -5.33 -1.38
C ARG A 188 17.07 -5.18 -2.88
N LEU A 189 18.05 -4.62 -3.59
CA LEU A 189 17.98 -4.54 -5.04
C LEU A 189 18.05 -5.92 -5.69
N SER A 190 18.85 -6.85 -5.15
CA SER A 190 18.86 -8.25 -5.61
C SER A 190 17.50 -8.92 -5.43
N GLU A 191 16.92 -8.82 -4.22
CA GLU A 191 15.60 -9.37 -3.91
C GLU A 191 14.51 -8.79 -4.83
N LEU A 192 14.51 -7.48 -5.07
CA LEU A 192 13.55 -6.84 -5.98
C LEU A 192 13.73 -7.27 -7.45
N CYS A 193 14.95 -7.56 -7.87
CA CYS A 193 15.22 -8.14 -9.19
C CYS A 193 14.73 -9.60 -9.27
N GLU A 194 15.05 -10.42 -8.27
CA GLU A 194 14.62 -11.81 -8.16
C GLU A 194 13.08 -11.94 -8.13
N ASP A 195 12.41 -11.04 -7.41
CA ASP A 195 10.95 -10.97 -7.33
C ASP A 195 10.30 -10.32 -8.57
N GLY A 196 11.09 -9.87 -9.54
CA GLY A 196 10.64 -9.35 -10.83
C GLY A 196 10.09 -7.93 -10.81
N PHE A 197 10.37 -7.14 -9.76
CA PHE A 197 10.02 -5.71 -9.70
C PHE A 197 10.96 -4.86 -10.54
N LEU A 198 12.23 -5.26 -10.59
CA LEU A 198 13.31 -4.54 -11.26
C LEU A 198 14.01 -5.43 -12.28
N ILE A 199 14.58 -4.79 -13.29
CA ILE A 199 15.59 -5.39 -14.16
C ILE A 199 16.84 -4.52 -14.15
N THR A 200 17.99 -5.16 -14.30
CA THR A 200 19.27 -4.49 -14.51
C THR A 200 19.50 -4.28 -16.00
N THR A 201 19.92 -3.07 -16.36
CA THR A 201 20.32 -2.74 -17.74
C THR A 201 21.60 -1.92 -17.71
N GLU A 202 22.37 -1.96 -18.79
CA GLU A 202 23.54 -1.10 -18.93
C GLU A 202 23.10 0.38 -19.09
N VAL A 203 23.94 1.29 -18.61
CA VAL A 203 23.76 2.72 -18.86
C VAL A 203 24.15 3.00 -20.32
N PRO A 204 23.29 3.70 -21.10
CA PRO A 204 23.63 4.09 -22.46
C PRO A 204 24.95 4.88 -22.49
N GLY A 205 25.93 4.41 -23.26
CA GLY A 205 27.23 5.05 -23.40
C GLY A 205 28.30 4.64 -22.37
N ASP A 206 27.97 3.86 -21.34
CA ASP A 206 28.96 3.26 -20.42
C ASP A 206 28.49 1.88 -19.94
N SER A 207 28.87 0.84 -20.68
CA SER A 207 28.49 -0.57 -20.40
C SER A 207 29.00 -1.09 -19.05
N ARG A 208 29.94 -0.39 -18.41
CA ARG A 208 30.44 -0.73 -17.06
C ARG A 208 29.48 -0.29 -15.96
N ARG A 209 28.52 0.60 -16.26
CA ARG A 209 27.55 1.10 -15.28
C ARG A 209 26.21 0.43 -15.49
N ILE A 210 25.59 0.05 -14.38
CA ILE A 210 24.28 -0.59 -14.35
C ILE A 210 23.25 0.42 -13.82
N GLN A 211 22.06 0.39 -14.42
CA GLN A 211 20.86 1.06 -13.92
C GLN A 211 19.74 0.05 -13.69
N TYR A 212 18.91 0.32 -12.68
CA TYR A 212 17.74 -0.46 -12.30
C TYR A 212 16.50 0.15 -12.93
N LYS A 213 15.77 -0.62 -13.74
CA LYS A 213 14.51 -0.18 -14.34
C LYS A 213 13.35 -0.94 -13.74
N LEU A 214 12.25 -0.22 -13.50
CA LEU A 214 10.99 -0.82 -13.08
C LEU A 214 10.44 -1.69 -14.20
N THR A 215 10.03 -2.92 -13.86
CA THR A 215 9.20 -3.74 -14.73
C THR A 215 7.75 -3.27 -14.67
N LYS A 216 6.85 -3.89 -15.44
CA LYS A 216 5.40 -3.67 -15.29
C LYS A 216 4.90 -3.95 -13.87
N LYS A 217 5.45 -4.98 -13.21
CA LYS A 217 5.18 -5.32 -11.81
C LYS A 217 5.71 -4.27 -10.84
N GLY A 218 6.89 -3.70 -11.14
CA GLY A 218 7.46 -2.56 -10.43
C GLY A 218 6.60 -1.31 -10.52
N MET A 219 6.17 -0.96 -11.73
CA MET A 219 5.36 0.23 -12.00
C MET A 219 4.00 0.18 -11.32
N SER A 220 3.37 -1.00 -11.21
CA SER A 220 2.05 -1.15 -10.59
C SER A 220 2.03 -0.90 -9.07
N ILE A 221 3.17 -0.73 -8.40
CA ILE A 221 3.25 -0.29 -7.00
C ILE A 221 2.88 1.19 -6.83
N TYR A 222 2.98 1.98 -7.90
CA TYR A 222 2.81 3.43 -7.86
C TYR A 222 1.50 3.92 -7.20
N PRO A 223 0.32 3.36 -7.49
CA PRO A 223 -0.93 3.75 -6.83
C PRO A 223 -0.91 3.59 -5.30
N ILE A 224 -0.17 2.59 -4.80
CA ILE A 224 -0.04 2.36 -3.36
C ILE A 224 0.84 3.45 -2.72
N ILE A 225 1.88 3.90 -3.42
CA ILE A 225 2.71 5.02 -2.97
C ILE A 225 1.90 6.31 -2.96
N LEU A 226 1.13 6.58 -4.01
CA LEU A 226 0.29 7.78 -4.11
C LEU A 226 -0.77 7.85 -3.01
N THR A 227 -1.48 6.76 -2.74
CA THR A 227 -2.48 6.72 -1.65
C THR A 227 -1.85 6.96 -0.28
N LEU A 228 -0.65 6.43 -0.03
CA LEU A 228 0.09 6.68 1.20
C LEU A 228 0.59 8.14 1.29
N MET A 229 1.01 8.72 0.17
CA MET A 229 1.45 10.10 0.10
C MET A 229 0.30 11.06 0.39
N GLN A 230 -0.85 10.92 -0.29
CA GLN A 230 -2.06 11.70 -0.04
C GLN A 230 -2.55 11.61 1.41
N TRP A 231 -2.48 10.40 1.99
CA TRP A 231 -2.81 10.22 3.40
C TRP A 231 -1.82 10.96 4.32
N GLY A 232 -0.53 10.91 3.99
CA GLY A 232 0.53 11.65 4.70
C GLY A 232 0.32 13.16 4.63
N ASP A 233 0.04 13.70 3.44
CA ASP A 233 -0.19 15.13 3.24
C ASP A 233 -1.41 15.62 4.03
N LYS A 234 -2.48 14.81 4.12
CA LYS A 234 -3.68 15.15 4.90
C LYS A 234 -3.45 15.06 6.42
N TRP A 235 -2.80 14.00 6.91
CA TRP A 235 -2.79 13.67 8.35
C TRP A 235 -1.45 13.89 9.07
N LEU A 236 -0.40 14.15 8.31
CA LEU A 236 0.95 14.48 8.77
C LEU A 236 1.48 15.70 7.98
N PRO A 237 0.71 16.80 7.88
CA PRO A 237 1.10 17.93 7.03
C PRO A 237 2.41 18.55 7.50
N SER A 238 3.28 18.88 6.55
CA SER A 238 4.40 19.77 6.82
C SER A 238 3.87 21.20 7.03
N PRO A 239 4.49 22.01 7.92
CA PRO A 239 4.07 23.39 8.15
C PRO A 239 3.96 24.23 6.88
N ASP A 240 4.84 23.98 5.91
CA ASP A 240 4.94 24.76 4.68
C ASP A 240 4.12 24.19 3.51
N GLY A 241 3.37 23.10 3.72
CA GLY A 241 2.52 22.45 2.71
C GLY A 241 3.08 21.11 2.19
N PRO A 242 2.50 20.52 1.14
CA PRO A 242 2.96 19.23 0.63
C PRO A 242 4.39 19.31 0.09
N PRO A 243 5.24 18.30 0.34
CA PRO A 243 6.63 18.30 -0.13
C PRO A 243 6.76 17.97 -1.63
N LEU A 244 5.73 17.37 -2.23
CA LEU A 244 5.68 17.09 -3.66
C LEU A 244 4.36 17.59 -4.23
N LEU A 245 4.44 18.26 -5.36
CA LEU A 245 3.30 18.64 -6.17
C LEU A 245 3.28 17.73 -7.38
N LEU A 246 2.18 16.99 -7.57
CA LEU A 246 2.02 16.06 -8.68
C LEU A 246 1.00 16.60 -9.67
N THR A 247 1.28 16.44 -10.96
CA THR A 247 0.38 16.83 -12.04
C THR A 247 0.08 15.62 -12.91
N HIS A 248 -1.20 15.40 -13.21
CA HIS A 248 -1.58 14.35 -14.15
C HIS A 248 -1.45 14.87 -15.59
N ASN A 249 -0.46 14.37 -16.32
CA ASN A 249 -0.06 14.89 -17.63
C ASN A 249 -1.16 14.77 -18.69
N ILE A 250 -2.13 13.87 -18.51
CA ILE A 250 -3.24 13.68 -19.45
C ILE A 250 -4.25 14.84 -19.36
N CYS A 251 -4.62 15.28 -18.15
CA CYS A 251 -5.60 16.36 -17.97
C CYS A 251 -4.99 17.72 -17.61
N GLY A 252 -3.75 17.75 -17.13
CA GLY A 252 -3.05 18.96 -16.71
C GLY A 252 -3.36 19.43 -15.29
N ASP A 253 -4.26 18.75 -14.58
CA ASP A 253 -4.66 19.12 -13.22
C ASP A 253 -3.72 18.54 -12.15
N PRO A 254 -3.70 19.13 -10.94
CA PRO A 254 -3.08 18.50 -9.78
C PRO A 254 -3.60 17.08 -9.59
N LEU A 255 -2.69 16.11 -9.48
CA LEU A 255 -3.05 14.71 -9.36
C LEU A 255 -3.63 14.43 -7.97
N LYS A 256 -4.91 14.07 -7.94
CA LYS A 256 -5.55 13.39 -6.82
C LYS A 256 -6.07 12.03 -7.27
N LEU A 257 -5.63 10.98 -6.59
CA LEU A 257 -5.99 9.59 -6.82
C LEU A 257 -7.20 9.22 -5.98
N GLU A 258 -8.16 8.56 -6.63
CA GLU A 258 -9.29 7.88 -6.00
C GLU A 258 -9.35 6.42 -6.45
N MET A 259 -9.83 5.54 -5.58
CA MET A 259 -10.10 4.16 -5.95
C MET A 259 -11.57 4.06 -6.36
N VAL A 260 -11.81 3.88 -7.66
CA VAL A 260 -13.16 3.95 -8.23
C VAL A 260 -13.67 2.58 -8.67
N CYS A 261 -14.99 2.44 -8.70
CA CYS A 261 -15.66 1.22 -9.11
C CYS A 261 -15.40 0.93 -10.60
N SER A 262 -15.05 -0.32 -10.95
CA SER A 262 -14.82 -0.70 -12.35
C SER A 262 -16.05 -0.51 -13.24
N CYS A 263 -17.26 -0.61 -12.67
CA CYS A 263 -18.53 -0.55 -13.37
C CYS A 263 -19.08 0.87 -13.53
N CYS A 264 -19.26 1.61 -12.42
CA CYS A 264 -19.92 2.93 -12.44
C CYS A 264 -18.96 4.12 -12.30
N LYS A 265 -17.65 3.87 -12.12
CA LYS A 265 -16.60 4.89 -11.98
C LYS A 265 -16.76 5.85 -10.79
N GLN A 266 -17.69 5.59 -9.88
CA GLN A 266 -17.82 6.31 -8.61
C GLN A 266 -16.75 5.86 -7.60
N GLU A 267 -16.33 6.76 -6.72
CA GLU A 267 -15.42 6.45 -5.62
C GLU A 267 -15.96 5.30 -4.76
N VAL A 268 -15.06 4.42 -4.34
CA VAL A 268 -15.37 3.27 -3.50
C VAL A 268 -15.04 3.57 -2.04
N LEU A 269 -16.07 3.90 -1.26
CA LEU A 269 -15.95 4.14 0.18
C LEU A 269 -16.13 2.84 0.98
N PRO A 270 -15.57 2.73 2.20
CA PRO A 270 -15.73 1.52 3.03
C PRO A 270 -17.19 1.23 3.41
N THR A 271 -18.04 2.27 3.47
CA THR A 271 -19.48 2.12 3.75
C THR A 271 -20.26 1.58 2.57
N ASP A 272 -19.73 1.74 1.35
CA ASP A 272 -20.45 1.47 0.11
C ASP A 272 -20.07 0.11 -0.50
N ILE A 273 -19.30 -0.70 0.24
CA ILE A 273 -18.86 -2.03 -0.19
C ILE A 273 -19.44 -3.11 0.70
N THR A 274 -19.84 -4.22 0.07
CA THR A 274 -19.95 -5.53 0.73
C THR A 274 -18.91 -6.47 0.14
N TYR A 275 -18.52 -7.50 0.90
CA TYR A 275 -17.56 -8.49 0.45
C TYR A 275 -18.05 -9.91 0.72
N ALA A 276 -17.62 -10.83 -0.14
CA ALA A 276 -17.74 -12.27 0.06
C ALA A 276 -16.35 -12.91 -0.06
N LEU A 277 -16.06 -13.89 0.80
CA LEU A 277 -14.84 -14.70 0.72
C LEU A 277 -15.20 -16.04 0.06
N GLN A 278 -14.61 -16.31 -1.10
CA GLN A 278 -14.81 -17.55 -1.84
C GLN A 278 -13.58 -18.45 -1.72
N ILE A 279 -13.81 -19.76 -1.61
CA ILE A 279 -12.71 -20.73 -1.59
C ILE A 279 -12.45 -21.25 -3.01
N ARG A 280 -11.25 -21.02 -3.55
CA ARG A 280 -10.82 -21.61 -4.82
C ARG A 280 -10.57 -23.11 -4.62
N ASN A 281 -11.46 -23.95 -5.16
CA ASN A 281 -11.22 -25.39 -5.27
C ASN A 281 -10.22 -25.68 -6.40
N SER A 282 -9.43 -26.76 -6.23
CA SER A 282 -8.31 -27.19 -7.11
C SER A 282 -8.69 -27.51 -8.58
N ARG A 283 -9.92 -27.26 -8.99
CA ARG A 283 -10.44 -27.44 -10.36
C ARG A 283 -10.95 -26.15 -11.02
N GLY A 284 -10.72 -24.98 -10.42
CA GLY A 284 -11.10 -23.69 -11.02
C GLY A 284 -12.60 -23.47 -11.18
N LYS A 285 -13.46 -24.20 -10.44
CA LYS A 285 -14.90 -23.93 -10.38
C LYS A 285 -15.25 -23.24 -9.05
N LEU A 286 -15.94 -22.11 -9.18
CA LEU A 286 -16.56 -21.37 -8.08
C LEU A 286 -17.62 -22.26 -7.43
N SER A 287 -17.44 -22.62 -6.16
CA SER A 287 -18.54 -23.14 -5.33
C SER A 287 -19.13 -21.98 -4.55
N GLN A 288 -20.45 -21.85 -4.61
CA GLN A 288 -21.26 -20.84 -3.92
C GLN A 288 -21.06 -20.90 -2.40
#